data_AF-A0A920SJX3-F1
#
_entry.id   AF-A0A920SJX3-F1
#
_cell.length_a   1.000
_cell.length_b   1.000
_cell.length_c   1.000
_cell.angle_alpha   90.00
_cell.angle_beta   90.00
_cell.angle_gamma   90.00
#
_symmetry.space_group_name_H-M   'P 1'
#
loop_
_entity.id
_entity.type
_entity.pdbx_description
1 polymer ?
#
loop_
_entity_poly.entity_id
_entity_poly.type
_entity_poly.pdbx_seq_one_letter_code
_entity_poly.pdbx_strand_id
1 'polypeptide(L)'
;MLFGLLGLWARRFLVDRVRYISAPSDHLMLALLVAIAGSGLAIKYGIHTDIVALKAFTRGMLIFDWQPLPAEPLLLIHLTLVILLMVIFPFSKLLHAPGVFFSPTRTMKDTPREKRHSAPWADEINRSTQR
;
A
#
# COMPACT_ATOMS: atom_id res chain seq x y z
N MET A 1 -12.05 -6.71 5.37
CA MET A 1 -10.62 -6.38 5.54
C MET A 1 -10.03 -7.02 6.80
N LEU A 2 -10.51 -6.68 8.01
CA LEU A 2 -9.94 -7.17 9.28
C LEU A 2 -9.82 -8.70 9.37
N PHE A 3 -10.89 -9.45 9.05
CA PHE A 3 -10.84 -10.91 8.99
C PHE A 3 -9.81 -11.46 7.99
N GLY A 4 -9.64 -10.79 6.84
CA GLY A 4 -8.62 -11.16 5.86
C GLY A 4 -7.21 -10.95 6.40
N LEU A 5 -6.96 -9.83 7.10
CA LEU A 5 -5.67 -9.58 7.76
C LEU A 5 -5.37 -10.61 8.86
N LEU A 6 -6.36 -10.92 9.70
CA LEU A 6 -6.23 -11.95 10.74
C LEU A 6 -5.97 -13.32 10.12
N GLY A 7 -6.64 -13.67 9.03
CA GLY A 7 -6.39 -14.91 8.29
C GLY A 7 -4.99 -14.97 7.68
N LEU A 8 -4.50 -13.87 7.10
CA LEU A 8 -3.12 -13.77 6.57
C LEU A 8 -2.08 -13.88 7.69
N TRP A 9 -2.36 -13.31 8.86
CA TRP A 9 -1.48 -13.41 10.01
C TRP A 9 -1.49 -14.81 10.61
N ALA A 10 -2.66 -15.43 10.76
CA ALA A 10 -2.79 -16.83 11.17
C ALA A 10 -2.05 -17.77 10.22
N ARG A 11 -2.20 -17.60 8.90
CA ARG A 11 -1.44 -18.35 7.87
C ARG A 11 0.07 -18.29 8.10
N ARG A 12 0.58 -17.16 8.59
CA ARG A 12 2.01 -16.96 8.84
C ARG A 12 2.53 -17.79 10.02
N PHE A 13 1.67 -18.13 10.98
CA PHE A 13 2.01 -18.98 12.12
C PHE A 13 1.72 -20.47 11.87
N LEU A 14 0.61 -20.75 11.18
CA LEU A 14 0.07 -22.12 11.02
C LEU A 14 0.71 -22.89 9.86
N VAL A 15 1.25 -22.21 8.83
CA VAL A 15 1.84 -22.87 7.66
C VAL A 15 3.35 -22.84 7.75
N ASP A 16 3.98 -24.00 7.93
CA ASP A 16 5.44 -24.14 8.15
C ASP A 16 6.29 -23.45 7.10
N ARG A 17 5.97 -23.65 5.81
CA ARG A 17 6.69 -23.01 4.70
C ARG A 17 6.67 -21.48 4.82
N VAL A 18 5.53 -20.91 5.19
CA VAL A 18 5.36 -19.46 5.30
C VAL A 18 6.07 -18.94 6.54
N ARG A 19 5.94 -19.65 7.66
CA ARG A 19 6.62 -19.34 8.92
C ARG A 19 8.14 -19.31 8.76
N TYR A 20 8.69 -20.29 8.04
CA TYR A 20 10.13 -20.41 7.78
C TYR A 20 10.71 -19.21 7.02
N ILE A 21 9.97 -18.65 6.06
CA ILE A 21 10.43 -17.51 5.24
C ILE A 21 9.99 -16.15 5.79
N SER A 22 9.32 -16.10 6.94
CA SER A 22 8.77 -14.86 7.49
C SER A 22 9.79 -14.11 8.33
N ALA A 23 9.93 -12.81 8.06
CA ALA A 23 10.75 -11.92 8.89
C ALA A 23 9.89 -11.28 10.00
N PRO A 24 10.50 -10.79 11.10
CA PRO A 24 9.76 -10.06 12.14
C PRO A 24 8.96 -8.87 11.60
N SER A 25 9.51 -8.17 10.60
CA SER A 25 8.83 -7.05 9.92
C SER A 25 7.51 -7.46 9.27
N ASP A 26 7.36 -8.70 8.83
CA ASP A 26 6.11 -9.20 8.24
C ASP A 26 4.97 -9.28 9.26
N HIS A 27 5.30 -9.67 10.50
CA HIS A 27 4.32 -9.72 11.59
C HIS A 27 3.98 -8.33 12.08
N LEU A 28 4.99 -7.45 12.20
CA LEU A 28 4.78 -6.07 12.65
C LEU A 28 3.90 -5.27 11.67
N MET A 29 4.09 -5.43 10.36
CA MET A 29 3.24 -4.75 9.38
C MET A 29 1.79 -5.26 9.43
N LEU A 30 1.59 -6.57 9.56
CA LEU A 30 0.24 -7.12 9.71
C LEU A 30 -0.42 -6.68 11.01
N ALA A 31 0.32 -6.67 12.13
CA ALA A 31 -0.17 -6.19 13.41
C ALA A 31 -0.58 -4.71 13.34
N LEU A 32 0.24 -3.86 12.71
CA LEU A 32 -0.07 -2.45 12.49
C LEU A 32 -1.36 -2.27 11.67
N LEU A 33 -1.51 -2.99 10.57
CA LEU A 33 -2.72 -2.93 9.73
C LEU A 33 -3.97 -3.45 10.47
N VAL A 34 -3.83 -4.50 11.28
CA VAL A 34 -4.91 -5.01 12.13
C VAL A 34 -5.31 -3.96 13.18
N ALA A 35 -4.34 -3.30 13.82
CA ALA A 35 -4.60 -2.25 14.81
C ALA A 35 -5.29 -1.03 14.18
N ILE A 36 -4.87 -0.60 12.98
CA ILE A 36 -5.53 0.49 12.23
C ILE A 36 -6.97 0.09 11.86
N ALA A 37 -7.15 -1.11 11.31
CA ALA A 37 -8.48 -1.60 10.93
C ALA A 37 -9.40 -1.75 12.15
N GLY A 38 -8.88 -2.26 13.27
CA GLY A 38 -9.62 -2.41 14.53
C GLY A 38 -9.99 -1.09 15.17
N SER A 39 -9.06 -0.14 15.28
CA SER A 39 -9.33 1.20 15.81
C SER A 39 -10.33 1.97 14.93
N GLY A 40 -10.21 1.89 13.60
CA GLY A 40 -11.19 2.50 12.69
C GLY A 40 -12.59 1.88 12.81
N LEU A 41 -12.66 0.56 13.02
CA LEU A 41 -13.93 -0.14 13.29
C LEU A 41 -14.55 0.32 14.61
N ALA A 42 -13.72 0.49 15.64
CA ALA A 42 -14.14 0.95 16.95
C ALA A 42 -14.66 2.40 16.92
N ILE A 43 -14.06 3.29 16.12
CA ILE A 43 -14.58 4.65 15.91
C ILE A 43 -15.92 4.60 15.17
N LYS A 44 -16.03 3.74 14.16
CA LYS A 44 -17.24 3.66 13.32
C LYS A 44 -18.47 3.10 14.06
N TYR A 45 -18.27 2.09 14.91
CA TYR A 45 -19.39 1.34 15.51
C TYR A 45 -19.44 1.42 17.03
N GLY A 46 -18.37 1.87 17.70
CA GLY A 46 -18.29 1.98 19.15
C GLY A 46 -18.37 3.43 19.59
N ILE A 47 -17.21 4.07 19.70
CA ILE A 47 -17.08 5.44 20.22
C ILE A 47 -16.99 6.39 19.04
N HIS A 48 -18.09 7.09 18.79
CA HIS A 48 -18.20 7.96 17.63
C HIS A 48 -17.42 9.26 17.89
N THR A 49 -16.59 9.61 16.92
CA THR A 49 -15.80 10.86 16.88
C THR A 49 -16.64 12.00 16.31
N ASP A 50 -16.35 13.25 16.69
CA ASP A 50 -16.84 14.42 15.97
C ASP A 50 -16.26 14.48 14.54
N ILE A 51 -17.04 13.98 13.58
CA ILE A 51 -16.68 13.93 12.16
C ILE A 51 -16.61 15.34 11.55
N VAL A 52 -17.39 16.31 12.07
CA VAL A 52 -17.40 17.69 11.56
C VAL A 52 -16.09 18.36 11.89
N ALA A 53 -15.64 18.26 13.15
CA ALA A 53 -14.37 18.80 13.59
C ALA A 53 -13.18 18.09 12.90
N LEU A 54 -13.20 16.75 12.78
CA LEU A 54 -12.16 16.01 12.06
C LEU A 54 -12.07 16.41 10.57
N LYS A 55 -13.21 16.65 9.92
CA LYS A 55 -13.26 17.13 8.53
C LYS A 55 -12.70 18.55 8.43
N ALA A 56 -13.03 19.44 9.35
CA ALA A 56 -12.48 20.79 9.40
C ALA A 56 -10.95 20.75 9.53
N PHE A 57 -10.43 19.95 10.47
CA PHE A 57 -9.00 19.67 10.62
C PHE A 57 -8.34 19.20 9.33
N THR A 58 -8.88 18.15 8.71
CA THR A 58 -8.29 17.54 7.51
C THR A 58 -8.35 18.48 6.31
N ARG A 59 -9.44 19.25 6.15
CA ARG A 59 -9.53 20.28 5.11
C ARG A 59 -8.54 21.41 5.36
N GLY A 60 -8.41 21.85 6.60
CA GLY A 60 -7.46 22.87 7.02
C GLY A 60 -6.02 22.52 6.65
N MET A 61 -5.62 21.26 6.86
CA MET A 61 -4.32 20.74 6.41
C MET A 61 -4.06 20.93 4.91
N LEU A 62 -5.08 20.73 4.06
CA LEU A 62 -4.92 20.84 2.60
C LEU A 62 -4.74 22.28 2.11
N ILE A 63 -5.32 23.24 2.82
CA ILE A 63 -5.28 24.66 2.46
C ILE A 63 -4.32 25.47 3.35
N PHE A 64 -3.52 24.78 4.18
CA PHE A 64 -2.59 25.38 5.14
C PHE A 64 -3.26 26.34 6.16
N ASP A 65 -4.50 26.05 6.55
CA ASP A 65 -5.25 26.74 7.61
C ASP A 65 -5.51 25.78 8.77
N TRP A 66 -4.68 25.82 9.81
CA TRP A 66 -4.72 24.84 10.90
C TRP A 66 -5.96 25.01 11.77
N GLN A 67 -6.83 24.01 11.73
CA GLN A 67 -8.01 23.90 12.58
C GLN A 67 -7.70 23.03 13.83
N PRO A 68 -8.50 23.10 14.90
CA PRO A 68 -8.28 22.26 16.09
C PRO A 68 -8.52 20.77 15.79
N LEU A 69 -7.59 19.92 16.21
CA LEU A 69 -7.75 18.46 16.15
C LEU A 69 -8.66 17.98 17.30
N PRO A 70 -9.69 17.15 17.04
CA PRO A 70 -10.48 16.56 18.11
C PRO A 70 -9.59 15.70 19.03
N ALA A 71 -9.69 15.93 20.34
CA ALA A 71 -8.79 15.34 21.34
C ALA A 71 -9.26 13.98 21.88
N GLU A 72 -10.13 13.29 21.14
CA GLU A 72 -10.68 12.01 21.57
C GLU A 72 -9.58 10.93 21.53
N PRO A 73 -9.35 10.19 22.63
CA PRO A 73 -8.21 9.28 22.73
C PRO A 73 -8.15 8.22 21.61
N LEU A 74 -9.30 7.65 21.24
CA LEU A 74 -9.37 6.61 20.21
C LEU A 74 -9.02 7.15 18.82
N LEU A 75 -9.45 8.38 18.50
CA LEU A 75 -9.08 9.06 17.25
C LEU A 75 -7.58 9.32 17.20
N LEU A 76 -7.00 9.82 18.30
CA LEU A 76 -5.56 10.08 18.39
C LEU A 76 -4.74 8.80 18.22
N ILE A 77 -5.16 7.69 18.83
CA ILE A 77 -4.55 6.36 18.63
C ILE A 77 -4.66 5.95 17.16
N HIS A 78 -5.83 6.08 16.54
CA HIS A 78 -6.00 5.72 15.14
C HIS A 78 -5.10 6.55 14.22
N LEU A 79 -5.09 7.88 14.39
CA LEU A 79 -4.30 8.80 13.56
C LEU A 79 -2.80 8.57 13.74
N THR A 80 -2.33 8.33 14.96
CA THR A 80 -0.91 8.00 15.21
C THR A 80 -0.50 6.69 14.56
N LEU A 81 -1.34 5.65 14.59
CA LEU A 81 -1.08 4.40 13.87
C LEU A 81 -1.00 4.62 12.35
N VAL A 82 -1.88 5.46 11.79
CA VAL A 82 -1.87 5.81 10.37
C VAL A 82 -0.61 6.61 10.00
N ILE A 83 -0.22 7.59 10.80
CA ILE A 83 1.02 8.37 10.59
C ILE A 83 2.24 7.43 10.65
N LEU A 84 2.28 6.53 11.63
CA LEU A 84 3.34 5.54 11.74
C LEU A 84 3.42 4.65 10.49
N LEU A 85 2.26 4.22 9.98
CA LEU A 85 2.18 3.50 8.71
C LEU A 85 2.76 4.35 7.58
N MET A 86 2.36 5.62 7.43
CA MET A 86 2.85 6.50 6.37
C MET A 86 4.38 6.68 6.40
N VAL A 87 4.96 6.83 7.58
CA VAL A 87 6.43 6.98 7.76
C VAL A 87 7.17 5.70 7.39
N ILE A 88 6.65 4.53 7.78
CA ILE A 88 7.31 3.23 7.52
C ILE A 88 7.04 2.74 6.09
N PHE A 89 5.90 3.11 5.49
CA PHE A 89 5.44 2.65 4.19
C PHE A 89 6.52 2.64 3.09
N PRO A 90 7.28 3.73 2.83
CA PRO A 90 8.25 3.75 1.74
C PRO A 90 9.44 2.79 1.92
N PHE A 91 9.71 2.36 3.16
CA PHE A 91 10.81 1.45 3.50
C PHE A 91 10.34 0.01 3.75
N SER A 92 9.06 -0.26 3.48
CA SER A 92 8.43 -1.54 3.82
C SER A 92 8.09 -2.37 2.59
N LYS A 93 7.72 -3.64 2.82
CA LYS A 93 7.18 -4.52 1.77
C LYS A 93 5.86 -4.02 1.17
N LEU A 94 5.23 -3.00 1.76
CA LEU A 94 3.99 -2.40 1.25
C LEU A 94 4.20 -1.48 0.05
N LEU A 95 5.44 -1.10 -0.27
CA LEU A 95 5.79 -0.28 -1.44
C LEU A 95 5.33 -0.91 -2.78
N HIS A 96 4.95 -2.19 -2.78
CA HIS A 96 4.28 -2.81 -3.93
C HIS A 96 2.98 -2.11 -4.35
N ALA A 97 2.32 -1.36 -3.47
CA ALA A 97 1.00 -0.79 -3.75
C ALA A 97 1.04 0.29 -4.85
N PRO A 98 1.94 1.30 -4.80
CA PRO A 98 2.17 2.17 -5.95
C PRO A 98 2.76 1.42 -7.16
N GLY A 99 3.56 0.37 -6.94
CA GLY A 99 4.18 -0.43 -8.02
C GLY A 99 3.17 -1.04 -9.00
N VAL A 100 1.92 -1.27 -8.56
CA VAL A 100 0.82 -1.76 -9.39
C VAL A 100 0.49 -0.82 -10.55
N PHE A 101 0.69 0.50 -10.42
CA PHE A 101 0.46 1.47 -11.50
C PHE A 101 1.57 1.46 -12.55
N PHE A 102 2.75 0.94 -12.20
CA PHE A 102 3.91 0.82 -13.09
C PHE A 102 4.11 -0.61 -13.61
N SER A 103 3.13 -1.50 -13.40
CA SER A 103 3.20 -2.88 -13.87
C SER A 103 3.25 -2.94 -15.40
N PRO A 104 4.24 -3.64 -16.01
CA PRO A 104 4.31 -3.81 -17.46
C PRO A 104 3.02 -4.37 -18.06
N THR A 105 2.30 -5.24 -17.34
CA THR A 105 1.01 -5.78 -17.80
C THR A 105 -0.11 -4.75 -17.95
N ARG A 106 0.04 -3.54 -17.41
CA ARG A 106 -0.96 -2.46 -17.51
C ARG A 106 -0.52 -1.30 -18.40
N THR A 107 0.79 -1.03 -18.44
CA THR A 107 1.33 0.16 -19.10
C THR A 107 2.12 -0.17 -20.37
N MET A 108 2.58 -1.41 -20.55
CA MET A 108 3.30 -1.83 -21.75
C MET A 108 2.29 -2.16 -22.86
N LYS A 109 2.45 -1.52 -24.02
CA LYS A 109 1.67 -1.85 -25.21
C LYS A 109 2.08 -3.25 -25.71
N ASP A 110 1.11 -4.11 -25.91
CA ASP A 110 1.33 -5.45 -26.45
C ASP A 110 1.48 -5.39 -27.98
N THR A 111 2.61 -4.86 -28.46
CA THR A 111 2.96 -4.83 -29.90
C THR A 111 4.08 -5.80 -30.33
N PRO A 112 4.40 -6.91 -29.63
CA PRO A 112 5.58 -7.71 -29.94
C PRO A 112 5.50 -8.38 -31.33
N ARG A 113 4.29 -8.53 -31.89
CA ARG A 113 4.07 -9.07 -33.25
C ARG A 113 3.80 -8.00 -34.31
N GLU A 114 3.47 -6.77 -33.92
CA GLU A 114 3.20 -5.66 -34.84
C GLU A 114 4.45 -4.82 -35.13
N LYS A 115 5.36 -4.71 -34.15
CA LYS A 115 6.67 -4.07 -34.31
C LYS A 115 7.75 -5.01 -33.83
N ARG A 116 8.54 -5.53 -34.77
CA ARG A 116 9.78 -6.22 -34.45
C ARG A 116 10.79 -5.18 -33.99
N HIS A 117 11.12 -5.18 -32.70
CA HIS A 117 12.22 -4.40 -32.17
C HIS A 117 13.54 -5.11 -32.50
N SER A 118 14.12 -4.82 -33.65
CA SER A 118 15.48 -5.25 -34.02
C SER A 118 16.50 -4.21 -33.57
N ALA A 119 17.68 -4.68 -33.18
CA ALA A 119 18.82 -3.80 -32.95
C ALA A 119 19.41 -3.35 -34.30
N PRO A 120 20.05 -2.16 -34.38
CA PRO A 120 20.55 -1.61 -35.66
C PRO A 120 21.46 -2.56 -36.45
N TRP A 121 22.25 -3.39 -35.75
CA TRP A 121 23.14 -4.37 -36.36
C TRP A 121 22.39 -5.54 -37.00
N ALA A 122 21.24 -5.94 -36.45
CA ALA A 122 20.42 -7.02 -37.01
C ALA A 122 19.72 -6.56 -38.29
N ASP A 123 19.35 -5.28 -38.37
CA ASP A 123 18.81 -4.68 -39.58
C ASP A 123 19.86 -4.60 -40.70
N GLU A 124 21.12 -4.30 -40.35
CA GLU A 124 22.24 -4.26 -41.31
C GLU A 124 22.47 -5.62 -41.98
N ILE A 125 22.52 -6.70 -41.18
CA ILE A 125 22.70 -8.07 -41.69
C ILE A 125 21.53 -8.49 -42.60
N ASN A 126 20.29 -8.16 -42.23
CA ASN A 126 19.14 -8.48 -43.07
C ASN A 126 19.18 -7.73 -44.41
N ARG A 127 19.62 -6.45 -44.42
CA ARG A 127 19.79 -5.67 -45.66
C ARG A 127 20.87 -6.22 -46.58
N SER A 128 21.99 -6.68 -46.03
CA SER A 128 23.10 -7.22 -46.83
C SER A 128 22.79 -8.60 -47.41
N THR A 129 21.89 -9.37 -46.78
CA THR A 129 21.50 -10.73 -47.21
C THR A 129 20.37 -10.73 -48.26
N GLN A 130 19.62 -9.63 -48.44
CA GLN A 130 18.52 -9.52 -49.41
C GLN A 130 18.92 -8.95 -50.78
N ARG A 131 20.22 -8.73 -51.04
CA ARG A 131 20.76 -8.41 -52.38
C ARG A 131 21.31 -9.65 -53.05
#